data_AF-J2I1Y0-F1
#
_entry.id   AF-J2I1Y0-F1
#
_cell.length_a   1.000
_cell.length_b   1.000
_cell.length_c   1.000
_cell.angle_alpha   90.00
_cell.angle_beta   90.00
_cell.angle_gamma   90.00
#
_symmetry.space_group_name_H-M   'P 1'
#
loop_
_entity.id
_entity.type
_entity.pdbx_description
1 polymer ?
#
loop_
_entity_poly.entity_id
_entity_poly.type
_entity_poly.pdbx_seq_one_letter_code
_entity_poly.pdbx_strand_id
1 'polypeptide(L)'
;MSGAIRELTLFNLAIDSKLRACDLVRLRVEDPWSGSSTRDRATIIQKKTKRSVQFEVTEQTKIASVAWLPFVRRCGGSYFFPSRRERSEHLSTRQYARIVHRWVASIGLDSSAYP
;
A
#
# COMPACT_ATOMS: atom_id res chain seq x y z
N MET A 1 -8.93 13.42 7.69
CA MET A 1 -9.35 12.84 6.39
C MET A 1 -8.26 12.01 5.69
N SER A 2 -6.95 12.28 5.86
CA SER A 2 -5.87 11.51 5.19
C SER A 2 -5.82 10.02 5.51
N GLY A 3 -6.29 9.60 6.70
CA GLY A 3 -6.29 8.20 7.12
C GLY A 3 -7.17 7.29 6.26
N ALA A 4 -8.36 7.75 5.86
CA ALA A 4 -9.29 6.97 5.04
C ALA A 4 -8.76 6.76 3.62
N ILE A 5 -8.19 7.82 3.02
CA ILE A 5 -7.56 7.75 1.68
C ILE A 5 -6.38 6.78 1.72
N ARG A 6 -5.50 6.91 2.73
CA ARG A 6 -4.36 6.00 2.91
C ARG A 6 -4.78 4.53 3.03
N GLU A 7 -5.79 4.25 3.85
CA GLU A 7 -6.30 2.90 4.06
C GLU A 7 -6.98 2.35 2.79
N LEU A 8 -7.73 3.17 2.04
CA LEU A 8 -8.31 2.80 0.75
C LEU A 8 -7.24 2.49 -0.30
N THR A 9 -6.24 3.36 -0.45
CA THR A 9 -5.12 3.13 -1.37
C THR A 9 -4.35 1.85 -1.02
N LEU A 10 -4.16 1.59 0.27
CA LEU A 10 -3.52 0.36 0.77
C LEU A 10 -4.34 -0.89 0.47
N PHE A 11 -5.67 -0.81 0.65
CA PHE A 11 -6.59 -1.89 0.34
C PHE A 11 -6.56 -2.23 -1.16
N ASN A 12 -6.77 -1.23 -2.02
CA ASN A 12 -6.83 -1.45 -3.46
C ASN A 12 -5.50 -2.01 -4.01
N LEU A 13 -4.35 -1.46 -3.59
CA LEU A 13 -3.04 -1.99 -3.98
C LEU A 13 -2.81 -3.42 -3.47
N ALA A 14 -3.30 -3.78 -2.28
CA ALA A 14 -3.18 -5.15 -1.78
C ALA A 14 -3.94 -6.15 -2.65
N ILE A 15 -5.14 -5.78 -3.12
CA ILE A 15 -5.98 -6.62 -3.98
C ILE A 15 -5.36 -6.74 -5.39
N ASP A 16 -4.98 -5.63 -6.00
CA ASP A 16 -4.42 -5.57 -7.35
C ASP A 16 -3.09 -6.34 -7.45
N SER A 17 -2.22 -6.16 -6.45
CA SER A 17 -0.86 -6.69 -6.49
C SER A 17 -0.71 -8.09 -5.92
N LYS A 18 -1.62 -8.51 -5.02
CA LYS A 18 -1.54 -9.76 -4.24
C LYS A 18 -0.18 -9.99 -3.58
N LEU A 19 0.52 -8.91 -3.26
CA LEU A 19 1.84 -8.98 -2.65
C LEU A 19 1.74 -9.47 -1.21
N ARG A 20 2.84 -10.05 -0.74
CA ARG A 20 3.01 -10.28 0.70
C ARG A 20 3.04 -8.94 1.42
N ALA A 21 2.50 -8.90 2.62
CA ALA A 21 2.49 -7.70 3.46
C ALA A 21 3.88 -7.03 3.56
N CYS A 22 4.95 -7.82 3.68
CA CYS A 22 6.32 -7.29 3.78
C CYS A 22 6.81 -6.58 2.52
N ASP A 23 6.32 -6.97 1.33
CA ASP A 23 6.64 -6.35 0.06
C ASP A 23 5.72 -5.12 -0.16
N LEU A 24 4.42 -5.26 0.13
CA LEU A 24 3.43 -4.19 0.02
C LEU A 24 3.78 -2.95 0.85
N VAL A 25 4.15 -3.14 2.13
CA VAL A 25 4.45 -2.00 3.01
C VAL A 25 5.77 -1.28 2.66
N ARG A 26 6.57 -1.87 1.77
CA ARG A 26 7.86 -1.33 1.30
C ARG A 26 7.80 -0.74 -0.10
N LEU A 27 6.61 -0.71 -0.70
CA LEU A 27 6.35 -0.03 -1.95
C LEU A 27 6.89 1.40 -1.90
N ARG A 28 7.64 1.78 -2.92
CA ARG A 28 8.08 3.16 -3.13
C ARG A 28 7.11 3.88 -4.03
N VAL A 29 7.17 5.22 -3.99
CA VAL A 29 6.34 6.05 -4.87
C VAL A 29 6.63 5.76 -6.34
N GLU A 30 7.90 5.53 -6.69
CA GLU A 30 8.36 5.26 -8.06
C GLU A 30 7.90 3.91 -8.65
N ASP A 31 7.37 2.99 -7.83
CA ASP A 31 6.94 1.67 -8.28
C ASP A 31 5.62 1.78 -9.10
N PRO A 32 4.50 2.29 -8.53
CA PRO A 32 3.26 2.51 -9.28
C PRO A 32 3.18 3.87 -9.97
N TRP A 33 4.02 4.84 -9.61
CA TRP A 33 3.93 6.22 -10.12
C TRP A 33 5.15 6.63 -10.94
N SER A 34 4.93 7.15 -12.13
CA SER A 34 5.98 7.67 -13.00
C SER A 34 5.83 9.17 -13.13
N GLY A 35 6.29 9.95 -12.13
CA GLY A 35 6.42 11.42 -12.15
C GLY A 35 5.13 12.22 -12.41
N SER A 36 4.59 12.10 -13.63
CA SER A 36 3.40 12.71 -14.20
C SER A 36 2.12 11.87 -14.10
N SER A 37 2.18 10.54 -14.03
CA SER A 37 0.97 9.68 -13.98
C SER A 37 1.16 8.35 -13.24
N THR A 38 0.04 7.75 -12.81
CA THR A 38 0.02 6.34 -12.37
C THR A 38 0.22 5.44 -13.58
N ARG A 39 1.13 4.47 -13.47
CA ARG A 39 1.32 3.47 -14.52
C ARG A 39 0.12 2.51 -14.55
N ASP A 40 -0.25 2.04 -15.73
CA ASP A 40 -1.25 0.96 -15.87
C ASP A 40 -0.76 -0.37 -15.29
N ARG A 41 0.57 -0.55 -15.25
CA ARG A 41 1.21 -1.70 -14.63
C ARG A 41 2.37 -1.26 -13.74
N ALA A 42 2.44 -1.87 -12.57
CA ALA A 42 3.54 -1.70 -11.64
C ALA A 42 4.35 -2.99 -11.56
N THR A 43 5.66 -2.85 -11.39
CA THR A 43 6.60 -3.98 -11.34
C THR A 43 7.39 -3.91 -10.04
N ILE A 44 7.38 -4.99 -9.25
CA ILE A 44 8.07 -5.07 -7.96
C ILE A 44 8.89 -6.34 -7.88
N ILE A 45 10.09 -6.23 -7.32
CA ILE A 45 10.93 -7.39 -7.00
C ILE A 45 10.57 -7.90 -5.61
N GLN A 46 9.98 -9.09 -5.54
CA GLN A 46 9.61 -9.71 -4.26
C GLN A 46 10.85 -10.06 -3.43
N LYS A 47 10.84 -9.73 -2.14
CA LYS A 47 12.02 -9.90 -1.28
C LYS A 47 12.45 -11.36 -1.13
N LYS A 48 11.50 -12.27 -0.92
CA LYS A 48 11.77 -13.69 -0.63
C LYS A 48 12.25 -14.45 -1.86
N THR A 49 11.59 -14.23 -3.00
CA THR A 49 11.81 -15.01 -4.22
C THR A 49 12.78 -14.33 -5.18
N LYS A 50 13.08 -13.03 -4.98
CA LYS A 50 13.87 -12.18 -5.89
C LYS A 50 13.32 -12.14 -7.32
N ARG A 51 12.05 -12.51 -7.49
CA ARG A 51 11.38 -12.47 -8.79
C ARG A 51 10.65 -11.16 -8.96
N SER A 52 10.74 -10.63 -10.18
CA SER A 52 9.93 -9.52 -10.63
C SER A 52 8.48 -10.00 -10.79
N VAL A 53 7.55 -9.26 -10.19
CA VAL A 53 6.11 -9.45 -10.36
C VAL A 53 5.55 -8.16 -10.93
N GLN A 54 4.90 -8.28 -12.08
CA GLN A 54 4.12 -7.21 -12.66
C GLN A 54 2.65 -7.43 -12.35
N PHE A 55 1.95 -6.37 -11.95
CA PHE A 55 0.51 -6.38 -11.73
C PHE A 55 -0.14 -5.15 -12.36
N GLU A 56 -1.42 -5.29 -12.68
CA GLU A 56 -2.24 -4.22 -13.23
C GLU A 56 -2.72 -3.31 -12.10
N VAL A 57 -2.70 -2.01 -12.35
CA VAL A 57 -3.21 -1.00 -11.43
C VAL A 57 -4.60 -0.59 -11.92
N THR A 58 -5.63 -1.00 -11.19
CA THR A 58 -7.02 -0.69 -11.56
C THR A 58 -7.30 0.81 -11.49
N GLU A 59 -8.31 1.28 -12.21
CA GLU A 59 -8.68 2.70 -12.24
C GLU A 59 -9.02 3.23 -10.84
N GLN A 60 -9.69 2.42 -10.03
CA GLN A 60 -9.98 2.72 -8.62
C GLN A 60 -8.69 2.91 -7.81
N THR A 61 -7.67 2.08 -8.05
CA THR A 61 -6.35 2.24 -7.43
C THR A 61 -5.66 3.52 -7.90
N LYS A 62 -5.77 3.88 -9.18
CA LYS A 62 -5.20 5.14 -9.71
C LYS A 62 -5.83 6.34 -9.03
N ILE A 63 -7.17 6.40 -8.96
CA ILE A 63 -7.90 7.50 -8.31
C ILE A 63 -7.49 7.64 -6.83
N ALA A 64 -7.48 6.53 -6.09
CA ALA A 64 -7.07 6.53 -4.69
C ALA A 64 -5.58 6.94 -4.52
N SER A 65 -4.71 6.50 -5.43
CA SER A 65 -3.28 6.83 -5.43
C SER A 65 -3.03 8.31 -5.70
N VAL A 66 -3.73 8.91 -6.68
CA VAL A 66 -3.67 10.35 -6.98
C VAL A 66 -4.09 11.17 -5.77
N ALA A 67 -5.18 10.79 -5.10
CA ALA A 67 -5.65 11.47 -3.90
C ALA A 67 -4.67 11.33 -2.71
N TRP A 68 -3.93 10.22 -2.65
CA TRP A 68 -2.97 9.93 -1.59
C TRP A 68 -1.61 10.64 -1.77
N LEU A 69 -1.15 10.77 -3.02
CA LEU A 69 0.19 11.24 -3.35
C LEU A 69 0.60 12.59 -2.73
N PRO A 70 -0.28 13.63 -2.65
CA PRO A 70 0.06 14.89 -2.00
C PRO A 70 0.45 14.74 -0.53
N PHE A 71 -0.16 13.78 0.18
CA PHE A 71 0.16 13.51 1.58
C PHE A 71 1.51 12.81 1.73
N VAL A 72 1.83 11.87 0.85
CA VAL A 72 3.12 11.17 0.83
C VAL A 72 4.26 12.16 0.57
N ARG A 73 4.11 13.01 -0.45
CA ARG A 73 5.11 14.03 -0.80
C ARG A 73 5.36 15.02 0.35
N ARG A 74 4.32 15.40 1.09
CA ARG A 74 4.44 16.28 2.27
C ARG A 74 5.25 15.63 3.39
N CYS A 75 5.18 14.30 3.54
CA CYS A 75 5.96 13.57 4.54
C CYS A 75 7.44 13.39 4.16
N GLY A 76 7.86 13.77 2.94
CA GLY A 76 9.25 13.64 2.49
C GLY A 76 9.77 12.19 2.39
N GLY A 77 8.88 11.19 2.55
CA GLY A 77 9.24 9.79 2.51
C GLY A 77 9.29 9.25 1.08
N SER A 78 10.26 8.36 0.81
CA SER A 78 10.36 7.62 -0.46
C SER A 78 9.34 6.48 -0.57
N TYR A 79 8.81 6.02 0.56
CA TYR A 79 7.82 4.96 0.64
C TYR A 79 6.41 5.48 0.39
N PHE A 80 5.62 4.70 -0.33
CA PHE A 80 4.23 4.98 -0.64
C PHE A 80 3.34 4.96 0.60
N PHE A 81 3.71 4.15 1.60
CA PHE A 81 3.04 4.08 2.90
C PHE A 81 4.02 4.45 4.03
N PRO A 82 4.28 5.75 4.26
CA PRO A 82 5.17 6.17 5.33
C PRO A 82 4.61 5.81 6.70
N SER A 83 5.52 5.61 7.67
CA SER A 83 5.13 5.49 9.07
C SER A 83 4.74 6.86 9.63
N ARG A 84 3.98 6.85 10.73
CA ARG A 84 3.75 8.05 11.55
C ARG A 84 4.83 8.25 12.62
N ARG A 85 5.72 7.28 12.82
CA ARG A 85 6.79 7.34 13.83
C ARG A 85 8.09 7.75 13.16
N GLU A 86 8.78 8.74 13.72
CA GLU A 86 10.07 9.24 13.19
C GLU A 86 11.13 8.13 13.03
N ARG A 87 11.13 7.12 13.90
CA ARG A 87 12.10 6.01 13.86
C ARG A 87 11.84 4.94 12.79
N SER A 88 10.81 5.07 11.96
CA SER A 88 10.42 4.05 10.98
C SER A 88 10.08 4.70 9.65
N GLU A 89 10.73 4.26 8.58
CA GLU A 89 10.56 4.90 7.27
C GLU A 89 9.19 4.58 6.64
N HIS A 90 8.69 3.36 6.87
CA HIS A 90 7.45 2.86 6.26
C HIS A 90 6.54 2.15 7.26
N LEU A 91 5.30 1.85 6.83
CA LEU A 91 4.33 1.09 7.58
C LEU A 91 4.91 -0.26 8.02
N SER A 92 4.76 -0.64 9.28
CA SER A 92 5.19 -1.97 9.72
C SER A 92 4.16 -3.05 9.34
N THR A 93 4.61 -4.29 9.14
CA THR A 93 3.72 -5.42 8.85
C THR A 93 2.70 -5.65 9.97
N ARG A 94 3.08 -5.45 11.24
CA ARG A 94 2.15 -5.51 12.39
C ARG A 94 1.09 -4.42 12.37
N GLN A 95 1.43 -3.23 11.89
CA GLN A 95 0.45 -2.16 11.70
C GLN A 95 -0.49 -2.47 10.54
N TYR A 96 0.03 -3.02 9.44
CA TYR A 96 -0.79 -3.51 8.34
C TYR A 96 -1.76 -4.61 8.80
N ALA A 97 -1.31 -5.63 9.52
CA ALA A 97 -2.18 -6.68 10.06
C ALA A 97 -3.30 -6.11 10.92
N ARG A 98 -3.00 -5.15 11.81
CA ARG A 98 -4.03 -4.45 12.61
C ARG A 98 -5.01 -3.61 11.77
N ILE A 99 -4.59 -3.12 10.60
CA ILE A 99 -5.51 -2.45 9.67
C ILE A 99 -6.44 -3.50 9.04
N VAL A 100 -5.89 -4.63 8.57
CA VAL A 100 -6.67 -5.73 7.98
C VAL A 100 -7.68 -6.30 8.97
N HIS A 101 -7.28 -6.63 10.21
CA HIS A 101 -8.21 -7.12 11.23
C HIS A 101 -9.38 -6.15 11.46
N ARG A 102 -9.12 -4.84 11.45
CA ARG A 102 -10.19 -3.83 11.60
C ARG A 102 -11.14 -3.83 10.40
N TRP A 103 -10.62 -3.94 9.18
CA TRP A 103 -11.47 -4.05 7.98
C TRP A 103 -12.32 -5.33 8.01
N VAL A 104 -11.72 -6.47 8.34
CA VAL A 104 -12.41 -7.77 8.45
C VAL A 104 -13.51 -7.72 9.52
N ALA A 105 -13.18 -7.19 10.71
CA ALA A 105 -14.17 -7.03 11.78
C ALA A 105 -15.30 -6.06 11.38
N SER A 106 -15.01 -5.03 10.59
CA SER A 106 -16.02 -4.04 10.15
C SER A 106 -17.09 -4.63 9.23
N ILE A 107 -16.80 -5.74 8.55
CA ILE A 107 -17.76 -6.49 7.72
C ILE A 107 -18.36 -7.69 8.46
N GLY A 108 -18.14 -7.81 9.78
CA GLY A 108 -18.73 -8.86 10.61
C GLY A 108 -18.05 -10.23 10.48
N LEU A 109 -16.87 -10.31 9.88
CA LEU A 109 -16.11 -11.56 9.77
C LEU A 109 -15.19 -11.77 10.99
N ASP A 110 -14.88 -13.02 11.28
CA ASP A 110 -13.91 -13.36 12.32
C ASP A 110 -12.49 -12.96 11.90
N SER A 111 -11.95 -11.97 12.58
CA SER A 111 -10.61 -11.45 12.35
C SER A 111 -9.50 -12.46 12.68
N SER A 112 -9.77 -13.48 13.51
CA SER A 112 -8.77 -14.48 13.91
C SER A 112 -8.33 -15.39 12.75
N ALA A 113 -9.18 -15.52 11.73
CA ALA A 113 -8.91 -16.28 10.51
C ALA A 113 -7.92 -15.59 9.55
N TYR A 114 -7.50 -14.35 9.83
CA TYR A 114 -6.67 -13.52 8.96
C TYR A 114 -5.38 -13.04 9.68
N PRO A 115 -4.37 -13.92 9.84
CA PRO A 115 -3.14 -13.64 10.59
C PRO A 115 -2.14 -12.68 9.90
#